data_AF-A0ABD5SPM2-F1
#
_entry.id   AF-A0ABD5SPM2-F1
#
_cell.length_a   1.000
_cell.length_b   1.000
_cell.length_c   1.000
_cell.angle_alpha   90.00
_cell.angle_beta   90.00
_cell.angle_gamma   90.00
#
_symmetry.space_group_name_H-M   'P 1'
#
loop_
_entity.id
_entity.type
_entity.pdbx_description
1 polymer ?
#
loop_
_entity_poly.entity_id
_entity_poly.type
_entity_poly.pdbx_seq_one_letter_code
_entity_poly.pdbx_strand_id
1 'polypeptide(L)'
;MGSLHKHRGEVALEELSDDAVRSFATRFHGDVLRPPDEEYDEARRVWNGMIEKYPALVARCADVPDVVAAVTFARDHELPLAVRGGG
;
A
#
# COMPACT_ATOMS: atom_id res chain seq x y z
N MET A 1 6.47 17.47 23.83
CA MET A 1 5.38 16.73 23.15
C MET A 1 5.78 16.59 21.69
N GLY A 2 6.48 15.50 21.37
CA GLY A 2 7.13 15.31 20.07
C GLY A 2 6.12 15.25 18.94
N SER A 3 6.37 16.02 17.88
CA SER A 3 5.64 15.92 16.61
C SER A 3 5.74 14.47 16.12
N LEU A 4 4.60 13.77 16.06
CA LEU A 4 4.47 12.47 15.40
C LEU A 4 4.95 12.66 13.95
N HIS A 5 6.18 12.23 13.67
CA HIS A 5 6.70 12.24 12.30
C HIS A 5 5.99 11.11 11.55
N LYS A 6 4.93 11.47 10.84
CA LYS A 6 4.24 10.53 9.95
C LYS A 6 5.19 10.08 8.85
N HIS A 7 5.12 8.80 8.51
CA HIS A 7 5.90 8.29 7.39
C HIS A 7 5.28 8.72 6.06
N ARG A 8 6.08 8.75 4.98
CA ARG A 8 5.62 9.20 3.67
C ARG A 8 4.36 8.46 3.18
N GLY A 9 4.22 7.17 3.48
CA GLY A 9 3.01 6.41 3.12
C GLY A 9 1.78 6.79 3.92
N GLU A 10 1.92 7.16 5.20
CA GLU A 10 0.80 7.63 6.01
C GLU A 10 0.30 8.99 5.49
N VAL A 11 1.23 9.88 5.10
CA VAL A 11 0.87 11.16 4.47
C VAL A 11 0.15 10.93 3.15
N ALA A 12 0.67 10.05 2.30
CA ALA A 12 0.02 9.71 1.02
C ALA A 12 -1.35 9.04 1.22
N LEU A 13 -1.55 8.25 2.29
CA LEU A 13 -2.86 7.68 2.61
C LEU A 13 -3.88 8.75 3.01
N GLU A 14 -3.47 9.81 3.70
CA GLU A 14 -4.35 10.93 4.06
C GLU A 14 -4.78 11.77 2.86
N GLU A 15 -3.99 11.77 1.79
CA GLU A 15 -4.31 12.42 0.52
C GLU A 15 -5.24 11.58 -0.36
N LEU A 16 -5.35 10.27 -0.09
CA LEU A 16 -6.31 9.39 -0.74
C LEU A 16 -7.69 9.55 -0.09
N SER A 17 -8.74 9.57 -0.90
CA SER A 17 -10.10 9.51 -0.34
C SER A 17 -10.41 8.10 0.17
N ASP A 18 -11.06 8.01 1.33
CA ASP A 18 -11.50 6.73 1.91
C ASP A 18 -12.36 5.92 0.92
N ASP A 19 -13.16 6.60 0.10
CA ASP A 19 -13.97 5.95 -0.92
C ASP A 19 -13.13 5.35 -2.04
N ALA A 20 -12.09 6.04 -2.51
CA ALA A 20 -11.19 5.52 -3.54
C ALA A 20 -10.50 4.24 -3.04
N VAL A 21 -9.97 4.26 -1.81
CA VAL A 21 -9.30 3.10 -1.21
C VAL A 21 -10.28 1.93 -1.03
N ARG A 22 -11.49 2.20 -0.51
CA ARG A 22 -12.53 1.16 -0.33
C ARG A 22 -13.01 0.58 -1.66
N SER A 23 -13.23 1.43 -2.66
CA SER A 23 -13.67 1.04 -4.01
C SER A 23 -12.61 0.20 -4.72
N PHE A 24 -11.34 0.56 -4.54
CA PHE A 24 -10.21 -0.25 -5.00
C PHE A 24 -10.19 -1.62 -4.31
N ALA A 25 -10.19 -1.65 -2.97
CA ALA A 25 -10.12 -2.90 -2.20
C ALA A 25 -11.29 -3.84 -2.47
N THR A 26 -12.52 -3.32 -2.64
CA THR A 26 -13.72 -4.14 -2.91
C THR A 26 -13.72 -4.81 -4.28
N ARG A 27 -12.94 -4.31 -5.24
CA ARG A 27 -12.82 -4.86 -6.59
C ARG A 27 -11.55 -5.71 -6.76
N PHE A 28 -10.72 -5.77 -5.72
CA PHE A 28 -9.48 -6.52 -5.70
C PHE A 28 -9.77 -7.95 -5.24
N HIS A 29 -9.19 -8.95 -5.92
CA HIS A 29 -9.38 -10.36 -5.56
C HIS A 29 -8.46 -10.78 -4.41
N GLY A 30 -7.23 -10.25 -4.39
CA GLY A 30 -6.28 -10.40 -3.29
C GLY A 30 -6.51 -9.38 -2.16
N ASP A 31 -5.45 -9.09 -1.42
CA ASP A 31 -5.54 -8.19 -0.26
C ASP A 31 -5.00 -6.80 -0.56
N VAL A 32 -5.67 -5.78 -0.03
CA VAL A 32 -5.18 -4.40 0.05
C VAL A 32 -5.04 -4.01 1.51
N LEU A 33 -3.80 -3.98 2.00
CA LEU A 33 -3.49 -3.67 3.40
C LEU A 33 -3.07 -2.21 3.56
N ARG A 34 -3.49 -1.59 4.66
CA ARG A 34 -3.23 -0.20 5.06
C ARG A 34 -2.52 -0.17 6.42
N PRO A 35 -1.84 0.93 6.78
CA PRO A 35 -1.19 1.09 8.08
C PRO A 35 -2.01 0.66 9.32
N PRO A 36 -3.33 0.86 9.38
CA PRO A 36 -4.14 0.39 10.53
C PRO A 36 -4.44 -1.11 10.55
N ASP A 37 -4.20 -1.83 9.46
CA ASP A 37 -4.53 -3.26 9.35
C ASP A 37 -3.42 -4.12 10.01
N GLU A 38 -3.79 -5.19 10.71
CA GLU A 38 -2.87 -5.97 11.56
C GLU A 38 -1.70 -6.61 10.77
N GLU A 39 -1.98 -7.05 9.55
CA GLU A 39 -1.00 -7.73 8.67
C GLU A 39 -0.07 -6.75 7.94
N TYR A 40 -0.33 -5.43 8.01
CA TYR A 40 0.45 -4.43 7.26
C TYR A 40 1.92 -4.42 7.64
N ASP A 41 2.20 -4.48 8.94
CA ASP A 41 3.57 -4.42 9.46
C ASP A 41 4.40 -5.64 9.06
N GLU A 42 3.77 -6.79 8.88
CA GLU A 42 4.42 -7.97 8.33
C GLU A 42 4.60 -7.82 6.81
N ALA A 43 3.54 -7.43 6.10
CA ALA A 43 3.53 -7.37 4.64
C ALA A 43 4.52 -6.35 4.05
N ARG A 44 4.81 -5.25 4.77
CA ARG A 44 5.76 -4.22 4.31
C ARG A 44 7.24 -4.63 4.46
N ARG A 45 7.56 -5.65 5.26
CA ARG A 45 8.95 -6.05 5.54
C ARG A 45 9.60 -6.72 4.33
N VAL A 46 10.75 -6.20 3.90
CA VAL A 46 11.59 -6.80 2.86
C VAL A 46 12.73 -7.61 3.49
N TRP A 47 13.39 -8.47 2.69
CA TRP A 47 14.46 -9.34 3.18
C TRP A 47 15.61 -8.57 3.83
N ASN A 48 15.99 -7.42 3.25
CA ASN A 48 16.96 -6.53 3.87
C ASN A 48 16.31 -5.77 5.03
N GLY A 49 16.43 -6.30 6.24
CA GLY A 49 15.89 -5.71 7.47
C GLY A 49 16.43 -4.33 7.83
N MET A 50 17.44 -3.81 7.12
CA MET A 50 17.87 -2.40 7.25
C MET A 50 16.97 -1.43 6.46
N ILE A 51 16.17 -1.94 5.52
CA ILE A 51 15.22 -1.14 4.76
C ILE A 51 13.88 -1.13 5.48
N GLU A 52 13.60 -0.01 6.12
CA GLU A 52 12.29 0.24 6.70
C GLU A 52 11.54 1.26 5.85
N LYS A 53 10.49 0.79 5.16
CA LYS A 53 9.56 1.61 4.39
C LYS A 53 8.14 1.41 4.91
N TYR A 54 7.36 2.46 4.77
CA TYR A 54 5.98 2.55 5.21
C TYR A 54 5.18 3.03 4.00
N PRO A 55 4.74 2.13 3.11
CA PRO A 55 3.91 2.47 1.94
C PRO A 55 2.48 2.84 2.36
N ALA A 56 1.78 3.64 1.55
CA ALA A 56 0.37 3.98 1.83
C ALA A 56 -0.54 2.74 1.80
N LEU A 57 -0.26 1.82 0.87
CA LEU A 57 -0.98 0.58 0.66
C LEU A 57 0.00 -0.55 0.34
N VAL A 58 -0.34 -1.78 0.72
CA VAL A 58 0.28 -3.01 0.21
C VAL A 58 -0.78 -3.83 -0.51
N ALA A 59 -0.67 -3.91 -1.85
CA ALA A 59 -1.58 -4.70 -2.68
C ALA A 59 -0.97 -6.08 -2.99
N ARG A 60 -1.44 -7.13 -2.31
CA ARG A 60 -1.06 -8.53 -2.54
C ARG A 60 -1.93 -9.10 -3.66
N CYS A 61 -1.46 -9.00 -4.90
CA CYS A 61 -2.21 -9.44 -6.08
C CYS A 61 -2.35 -10.97 -6.11
N ALA A 62 -3.58 -11.46 -6.30
CA ALA A 62 -3.87 -12.88 -6.45
C ALA A 62 -3.78 -13.34 -7.93
N ASP A 63 -4.03 -12.43 -8.87
CA ASP A 63 -4.07 -12.70 -10.29
C ASP A 63 -3.60 -11.50 -11.14
N VAL A 64 -3.67 -11.66 -12.47
CA VAL A 64 -3.29 -10.60 -13.43
C VAL A 64 -4.20 -9.37 -13.35
N PRO A 65 -5.55 -9.50 -13.28
CA PRO A 65 -6.44 -8.37 -13.03
C PRO A 65 -6.05 -7.51 -11.83
N ASP A 66 -5.67 -8.11 -10.71
CA ASP A 66 -5.20 -7.39 -9.53
C ASP A 66 -3.96 -6.54 -9.82
N VAL A 67 -2.97 -7.09 -10.55
CA VAL A 67 -1.76 -6.34 -10.93
C VAL A 67 -2.14 -5.12 -11.78
N VAL A 68 -3.03 -5.29 -12.76
CA VAL A 68 -3.50 -4.21 -13.62
C VAL A 68 -4.23 -3.14 -12.79
N ALA A 69 -5.09 -3.56 -11.88
CA ALA A 69 -5.83 -2.65 -11.00
C ALA A 69 -4.89 -1.86 -10.08
N ALA A 70 -3.90 -2.50 -9.47
CA ALA A 70 -2.94 -1.85 -8.57
C ALA A 70 -2.07 -0.82 -9.30
N VAL A 71 -1.57 -1.14 -10.49
CA VAL A 71 -0.77 -0.21 -11.31
C VAL A 71 -1.62 0.98 -11.76
N THR A 72 -2.85 0.73 -12.20
CA THR A 72 -3.79 1.80 -12.60
C THR A 72 -4.11 2.71 -11.43
N PHE A 73 -4.42 2.14 -10.25
CA PHE A 73 -4.70 2.92 -9.04
C PHE A 73 -3.50 3.79 -8.64
N ALA A 74 -2.29 3.23 -8.64
CA ALA A 74 -1.09 4.00 -8.31
C ALA A 74 -0.86 5.16 -9.30
N ARG A 75 -1.12 4.94 -10.60
CA ARG A 75 -1.02 5.99 -11.62
C ARG A 75 -2.05 7.08 -11.43
N ASP A 76 -3.32 6.72 -11.27
CA ASP A 76 -4.45 7.65 -11.18
C ASP A 76 -4.38 8.54 -9.92
N HIS A 77 -3.69 8.06 -8.88
CA HIS A 77 -3.46 8.77 -7.63
C HIS A 77 -2.01 9.25 -7.44
N GLU A 78 -1.18 9.20 -8.49
CA GLU A 78 0.21 9.69 -8.48
C GLU A 78 1.09 9.10 -7.36
N LEU A 79 0.80 7.86 -6.95
CA LEU A 79 1.51 7.18 -5.88
C LEU A 79 2.86 6.62 -6.35
N PRO A 80 3.94 6.79 -5.57
CA PRO A 80 5.18 6.06 -5.80
C PRO A 80 4.93 4.55 -5.76
N LEU A 81 5.23 3.86 -6.88
CA LEU A 81 5.01 2.43 -7.02
C LEU A 81 6.30 1.63 -6.79
N ALA A 82 6.22 0.59 -5.97
CA ALA A 82 7.25 -0.43 -5.81
C ALA A 82 6.65 -1.81 -6.13
N VAL A 83 7.41 -2.66 -6.81
CA VAL A 83 7.01 -4.03 -7.14
C VAL A 83 7.86 -5.00 -6.33
N ARG A 84 7.22 -6.00 -5.72
CA ARG A 84 7.86 -7.04 -4.91
C ARG A 84 7.48 -8.42 -5.42
N GLY A 85 8.47 -9.27 -5.68
CA GLY A 85 8.33 -10.70 -5.92
C GLY A 85 8.68 -11.53 -4.67
N GLY A 86 9.60 -12.49 -4.81
CA GLY A 86 10.02 -13.38 -3.72
C GLY A 86 10.89 -12.77 -2.60
N GLY A 87 11.17 -11.46 -2.65
CA GLY A 87 12.07 -10.77 -1.72
C GLY A 87 13.06 -9.88 -2.45
#